data_AF-A0A0R2FKT0-F1
#
_entry.id   AF-A0A0R2FKT0-F1
#
_cell.length_a   1.000
_cell.length_b   1.000
_cell.length_c   1.000
_cell.angle_alpha   90.00
_cell.angle_beta   90.00
_cell.angle_gamma   90.00
#
_symmetry.space_group_name_H-M   'P 1'
#
loop_
_entity.id
_entity.type
_entity.pdbx_description
1 polymer ?
#
loop_
_entity_poly.entity_id
_entity_poly.type
_entity_poly.pdbx_seq_one_letter_code
_entity_poly.pdbx_strand_id
1 'polypeptide(L)'
;MDLFTALKGYRNWLERNALAPNAQVLWFHILMVANEAFWPEHISIRNSVLMTRTNIQSEKTLQRNRDVLVNKGLIKYHSGGKRQAGIYELIPFPTVPTTEGGQLTN
;
A
#
# COMPACT_ATOMS: atom_id res chain seq x y z
N MET A 1 -5.18 -3.78 11.56
CA MET A 1 -5.54 -4.25 10.20
C MET A 1 -5.11 -5.71 10.06
N ASP A 2 -5.63 -6.47 9.10
CA ASP A 2 -5.19 -7.85 8.80
C ASP A 2 -4.63 -7.91 7.36
N LEU A 3 -3.61 -8.73 7.11
CA LEU A 3 -2.90 -8.79 5.83
C LEU A 3 -3.80 -9.27 4.70
N PHE A 4 -4.56 -10.34 4.94
CA PHE A 4 -5.42 -10.93 3.93
C PHE A 4 -6.55 -9.97 3.55
N THR A 5 -7.12 -9.30 4.55
CA THR A 5 -8.16 -8.28 4.36
C THR A 5 -7.65 -7.10 3.53
N ALA A 6 -6.48 -6.56 3.87
CA ALA A 6 -5.87 -5.45 3.15
C ALA A 6 -5.54 -5.82 1.69
N LEU A 7 -4.95 -7.01 1.47
CA LEU A 7 -4.62 -7.49 0.14
C LEU A 7 -5.87 -7.74 -0.72
N LYS A 8 -6.93 -8.32 -0.13
CA LYS A 8 -8.22 -8.50 -0.82
C LYS A 8 -8.85 -7.17 -1.21
N GLY A 9 -8.84 -6.19 -0.31
CA GLY A 9 -9.32 -4.83 -0.60
C GLY A 9 -8.58 -4.19 -1.77
N TYR A 10 -7.25 -4.29 -1.76
CA TYR A 10 -6.40 -3.81 -2.85
C TYR A 10 -6.66 -4.52 -4.17
N ARG A 11 -6.75 -5.86 -4.15
CA ARG A 11 -7.09 -6.66 -5.33
C ARG A 11 -8.43 -6.22 -5.94
N ASN A 12 -9.46 -6.06 -5.11
CA ASN A 12 -10.78 -5.61 -5.57
C ASN A 12 -10.75 -4.19 -6.15
N TRP A 13 -9.91 -3.32 -5.59
CA TRP A 13 -9.70 -1.98 -6.13
C TRP A 13 -9.04 -2.01 -7.51
N LEU A 14 -8.06 -2.90 -7.75
CA LEU A 14 -7.38 -3.06 -9.04
C LEU A 14 -8.32 -3.51 -10.17
N GLU A 15 -9.38 -4.27 -9.87
CA GLU A 15 -10.39 -4.69 -10.87
C GLU A 15 -11.07 -3.50 -11.57
N ARG A 16 -11.04 -2.31 -10.93
CA ARG A 16 -11.69 -1.09 -11.44
C ARG A 16 -10.69 0.02 -11.76
N ASN A 17 -9.43 -0.15 -11.40
CA ASN A 17 -8.42 0.89 -11.47
C ASN A 17 -7.10 0.32 -11.99
N ALA A 18 -6.68 0.78 -13.17
CA ALA A 18 -5.36 0.44 -13.69
C ALA A 18 -4.25 1.07 -12.83
N LEU A 19 -3.23 0.28 -12.52
CA LEU A 19 -2.04 0.71 -11.81
C LEU A 19 -0.79 0.14 -12.49
N ALA A 20 0.25 0.97 -12.64
CA ALA A 20 1.50 0.53 -13.25
C ALA A 20 2.15 -0.63 -12.45
N PRO A 21 2.80 -1.61 -13.11
CA PRO A 21 3.38 -2.77 -12.43
C PRO A 21 4.33 -2.41 -11.27
N ASN A 22 5.19 -1.41 -11.48
CA ASN A 22 6.13 -0.94 -10.45
C ASN A 22 5.41 -0.27 -9.26
N ALA A 23 4.27 0.38 -9.48
CA ALA A 23 3.46 0.93 -8.40
C ALA A 23 2.74 -0.20 -7.64
N GLN A 24 2.28 -1.25 -8.34
CA GLN A 24 1.65 -2.41 -7.70
C GLN A 24 2.62 -3.13 -6.75
N VAL A 25 3.83 -3.46 -7.23
CA VAL A 25 4.84 -4.14 -6.40
C VAL A 25 5.35 -3.25 -5.26
N LEU A 26 5.43 -1.92 -5.49
CA LEU A 26 5.79 -0.97 -4.44
C LEU A 26 4.76 -0.97 -3.31
N TRP A 27 3.47 -0.88 -3.64
CA TRP A 27 2.40 -0.94 -2.64
C TRP A 27 2.43 -2.25 -1.85
N PHE A 28 2.60 -3.38 -2.55
CA PHE A 28 2.71 -4.69 -1.92
C PHE A 28 3.86 -4.76 -0.91
N HIS A 29 5.06 -4.26 -1.24
CA HIS A 29 6.16 -4.28 -0.28
C HIS A 29 5.98 -3.33 0.90
N ILE A 30 5.27 -2.21 0.74
CA ILE A 30 4.88 -1.35 1.87
C ILE A 30 3.90 -2.10 2.78
N LEU A 31 2.91 -2.80 2.21
CA LEU A 31 1.99 -3.66 2.95
C LEU A 31 2.72 -4.73 3.77
N MET A 32 3.70 -5.41 3.17
CA MET A 32 4.48 -6.43 3.87
C MET A 32 5.25 -5.87 5.07
N VAL A 33 5.89 -4.69 4.92
CA VAL A 33 6.56 -4.03 6.05
C VAL A 33 5.55 -3.65 7.14
N ALA A 34 4.38 -3.16 6.77
CA ALA A 34 3.32 -2.83 7.73
C ALA A 34 2.89 -4.05 8.55
N ASN A 35 2.71 -5.18 7.87
CA ASN A 35 2.36 -6.44 8.51
C ASN A 35 3.46 -6.95 9.45
N GLU A 36 4.72 -6.92 9.00
CA GLU A 36 5.90 -7.27 9.82
C GLU A 36 6.04 -6.38 11.06
N ALA A 37 5.63 -5.11 10.96
CA ALA A 37 5.69 -4.13 12.03
C ALA A 37 4.43 -4.10 12.92
N PHE A 38 3.49 -5.03 12.76
CA PHE A 38 2.21 -5.09 13.49
C PHE A 38 1.31 -3.85 13.29
N TRP A 39 1.26 -3.31 12.08
CA TRP A 39 0.33 -2.26 11.64
C TRP A 39 0.45 -0.92 12.38
N PRO A 40 1.63 -0.30 12.46
CA PRO A 40 1.75 1.04 13.03
C PRO A 40 1.09 2.06 12.09
N GLU A 41 0.63 3.18 12.64
CA GLU A 41 0.09 4.31 11.87
C GLU A 41 1.12 4.87 10.86
N HIS A 42 2.39 4.89 11.27
CA HIS A 42 3.49 5.38 10.46
C HIS A 42 4.60 4.35 10.35
N ILE A 43 5.08 4.11 9.12
CA ILE A 43 6.16 3.18 8.81
C ILE A 43 7.30 3.93 8.17
N SER A 44 8.49 3.79 8.74
CA SER A 44 9.72 4.39 8.22
C SER A 44 10.47 3.40 7.32
N ILE A 45 10.58 3.70 6.02
CA ILE A 45 11.24 2.83 5.05
C ILE A 45 12.25 3.63 4.21
N ARG A 46 13.49 3.16 4.16
CA ARG A 46 14.55 3.76 3.33
C ARG A 46 14.30 3.48 1.85
N ASN A 47 14.63 4.45 0.98
CA ASN A 47 14.54 4.30 -0.48
C ASN A 47 15.30 3.06 -0.96
N SER A 48 16.52 2.83 -0.44
CA SER A 48 17.35 1.68 -0.81
C SER A 48 16.64 0.34 -0.57
N VAL A 49 15.95 0.19 0.56
CA VAL A 49 15.19 -1.03 0.87
C VAL A 49 14.07 -1.26 -0.13
N LEU A 50 13.31 -0.21 -0.46
CA LEU A 50 12.22 -0.31 -1.44
C LEU A 50 12.76 -0.58 -2.84
N MET A 51 13.83 0.08 -3.25
CA MET A 51 14.48 -0.13 -4.55
C MET A 51 15.00 -1.56 -4.69
N THR A 52 15.67 -2.10 -3.66
CA THR A 52 16.11 -3.50 -3.65
C THR A 52 14.93 -4.46 -3.75
N ARG A 53 13.87 -4.27 -2.96
CA ARG A 53 12.70 -5.17 -2.95
C ARG A 53 11.90 -5.12 -4.27
N THR A 54 11.78 -3.94 -4.87
CA THR A 54 10.99 -3.71 -6.09
C THR A 54 11.78 -3.82 -7.38
N ASN A 55 13.10 -4.00 -7.30
CA ASN A 55 14.04 -3.93 -8.42
C ASN A 55 13.98 -2.60 -9.21
N ILE A 56 13.57 -1.51 -8.56
CA ILE A 56 13.55 -0.17 -9.16
C ILE A 56 14.97 0.42 -9.13
N GLN A 57 15.51 0.73 -10.31
CA GLN A 57 16.92 1.11 -10.48
C GLN A 57 17.24 2.57 -10.15
N SER A 58 16.24 3.45 -10.03
CA SER A 58 16.48 4.87 -9.71
C SER A 58 15.49 5.43 -8.71
N GLU A 59 15.97 6.33 -7.85
CA GLU A 59 15.12 7.06 -6.90
C GLU A 59 14.05 7.87 -7.61
N LYS A 60 14.36 8.42 -8.80
CA LYS A 60 13.40 9.15 -9.63
C LYS A 60 12.23 8.26 -10.06
N THR A 61 12.51 7.02 -10.47
CA THR A 61 11.47 6.04 -10.80
C THR A 61 10.67 5.63 -9.56
N LEU A 62 11.33 5.44 -8.42
CA LEU A 62 10.67 5.14 -7.15
C LEU A 62 9.70 6.27 -6.77
N GLN A 63 10.17 7.53 -6.83
CA GLN A 63 9.38 8.71 -6.53
C GLN A 63 8.15 8.81 -7.44
N ARG A 64 8.31 8.64 -8.76
CA ARG A 64 7.17 8.64 -9.69
C ARG A 64 6.12 7.59 -9.34
N ASN A 65 6.53 6.35 -9.02
CA ASN A 65 5.59 5.30 -8.65
C ASN A 65 4.93 5.57 -7.29
N ARG A 66 5.66 6.18 -6.35
CA ARG A 66 5.10 6.64 -5.08
C ARG A 66 4.06 7.73 -5.28
N ASP A 67 4.34 8.72 -6.13
CA ASP A 67 3.41 9.80 -6.45
C ASP A 67 2.12 9.24 -7.08
N VAL A 68 2.24 8.22 -7.93
CA VAL A 68 1.08 7.49 -8.46
C VAL A 68 0.24 6.87 -7.33
N LEU A 69 0.86 6.22 -6.34
CA LEU A 69 0.14 5.64 -5.20
C LEU A 69 -0.55 6.70 -4.34
N VAL A 70 0.14 7.82 -4.08
CA VAL A 70 -0.42 8.96 -3.32
C VAL A 70 -1.60 9.57 -4.06
N ASN A 71 -1.47 9.85 -5.36
CA ASN A 71 -2.53 10.43 -6.19
C ASN A 71 -3.76 9.52 -6.31
N LYS A 72 -3.57 8.20 -6.19
CA LYS A 72 -4.66 7.21 -6.17
C LYS A 72 -5.27 6.98 -4.79
N GLY A 73 -4.77 7.66 -3.75
CA GLY A 73 -5.26 7.52 -2.38
C GLY A 73 -4.97 6.15 -1.78
N LEU A 74 -3.88 5.49 -2.21
CA LEU A 74 -3.49 4.16 -1.73
C LEU A 74 -2.56 4.23 -0.52
N ILE A 75 -1.78 5.30 -0.41
CA ILE A 75 -0.86 5.60 0.70
C ILE A 75 -0.86 7.10 0.98
N LYS A 76 -0.47 7.48 2.19
CA LYS A 76 0.11 8.81 2.45
C LYS A 76 1.63 8.70 2.55
N TYR A 77 2.31 9.75 2.14
CA TYR A 77 3.77 9.83 2.17
C TYR A 77 4.25 11.15 2.73
N HIS A 78 5.21 11.07 3.65
CA HIS A 78 5.94 12.22 4.16
C HIS A 78 7.44 12.01 3.95
N SER A 79 8.10 13.03 3.40
CA SER A 79 9.56 13.05 3.32
C SER A 79 10.13 13.25 4.71
N GLY A 80 10.98 12.34 5.19
CA GLY A 80 11.73 12.53 6.43
C GLY A 80 12.79 13.63 6.35
N GLY A 81 13.04 14.21 5.16
CA GLY A 81 14.12 15.18 4.92
C GLY A 81 15.37 14.56 4.29
N LYS A 82 16.44 15.36 4.18
CA LYS A 82 17.68 14.95 3.51
C LYS A 82 18.33 13.79 4.27
N ARG A 83 18.52 12.64 3.60
CA ARG A 83 19.09 11.38 4.13
C ARG A 83 18.25 10.64 5.17
N GLN A 84 17.03 11.08 5.45
CA GLN A 84 16.12 10.35 6.32
C GLN A 84 15.24 9.38 5.52
N ALA A 85 14.77 8.33 6.18
CA ALA A 85 13.84 7.38 5.58
C ALA A 85 12.49 8.06 5.25
N GLY A 86 11.80 7.54 4.24
CA GLY A 86 10.46 7.97 3.92
C GLY A 86 9.46 7.44 4.96
N ILE A 87 8.48 8.25 5.33
CA ILE A 87 7.40 7.84 6.23
C ILE A 87 6.16 7.54 5.38
N TYR A 88 5.55 6.39 5.63
CA TYR A 88 4.40 5.86 4.90
C TYR A 88 3.25 5.56 5.84
N GLU A 89 2.03 5.80 5.37
CA GLU A 89 0.78 5.36 5.99
C GLU A 89 -0.03 4.62 4.92
N LEU A 90 -0.51 3.42 5.24
CA LEU A 90 -1.41 2.68 4.35
C LEU A 90 -2.83 3.17 4.53
N ILE A 91 -3.53 3.43 3.42
CA ILE A 91 -4.95 3.79 3.47
C ILE A 91 -5.76 2.49 3.39
N PRO A 92 -6.54 2.13 4.43
CA PRO A 92 -7.35 0.92 4.42
C PRO A 92 -8.45 1.01 3.36
N PHE A 93 -8.70 -0.10 2.67
CA PHE A 93 -9.89 -0.20 1.84
C PHE A 93 -11.12 -0.45 2.72
N PRO A 94 -12.27 0.17 2.41
CA PRO A 94 -13.51 -0.17 3.09
C PRO A 94 -13.79 -1.65 2.85
N THR A 95 -13.80 -2.42 3.93
CA THR A 95 -14.35 -3.77 3.88
C THR A 95 -15.82 -3.60 3.56
N VAL A 96 -16.27 -4.07 2.39
CA VAL A 96 -17.71 -4.30 2.21
C VAL A 96 -18.06 -5.31 3.31
N PRO A 97 -18.90 -4.96 4.31
CA PRO A 97 -19.35 -5.95 5.25
C PRO A 97 -20.02 -7.02 4.40
N THR A 98 -19.48 -8.23 4.43
CA THR A 98 -20.16 -9.39 3.87
C THR A 98 -21.54 -9.37 4.52
N THR A 99 -22.58 -9.04 3.76
CA THR A 99 -23.95 -9.20 4.21
C THR A 99 -24.11 -10.70 4.46
N GLU A 100 -23.94 -11.11 5.71
CA GLU A 100 -24.29 -12.44 6.15
C GLU A 100 -25.76 -12.65 5.82
N GLY A 101 -26.03 -13.82 5.23
CA GLY A 101 -27.23 -14.12 4.46
C GLY A 101 -28.53 -13.70 5.13
N GLY A 102 -29.45 -13.24 4.29
CA GLY A 102 -30.83 -12.99 4.66
C GLY A 102 -31.42 -14.14 5.46
N GLN A 103 -31.95 -13.80 6.63
CA GLN A 103 -32.94 -14.63 7.29
C GLN A 103 -34.16 -14.70 6.36
N LEU A 104 -34.33 -15.85 5.71
CA LEU A 104 -35.63 -16.22 5.17
C LEU A 104 -36.51 -16.55 6.37
N THR A 105 -37.41 -15.61 6.69
CA THR A 105 -38.58 -15.90 7.51
C THR A 105 -39.49 -16.82 6.73
N ASN A 106 -39.76 -18.01 7.27
CA ASN A 106 -40.98 -18.77 7.04
C ASN A 106 -41.34 -19.51 8.33
#